data_AF-A0A1V4Y4W0-F1
#
_entry.id   AF-A0A1V4Y4W0-F1
#
_cell.length_a   1.000
_cell.length_b   1.000
_cell.length_c   1.000
_cell.angle_alpha   90.00
_cell.angle_beta   90.00
_cell.angle_gamma   90.00
#
_symmetry.space_group_name_H-M   'P 1'
#
loop_
_entity.id
_entity.type
_entity.pdbx_description
1 polymer ?
#
loop_
_entity_poly.entity_id
_entity_poly.type
_entity_poly.pdbx_seq_one_letter_code
_entity_poly.pdbx_strand_id
1 'polypeptide(L)' 'MNQIRDLQAIAGSMYSDKNVRQWIFQHTYTQDQYRQVWQALRTLAEYQPVQWEGQTGDRHAVPLEVKA' A
#
# COMPACT_ATOMS: atom_id res chain seq x y z
N MET A 1 -18.10 -3.93 -0.53
CA MET A 1 -16.68 -4.04 -0.11
C MET A 1 -15.76 -3.51 -1.21
N ASN A 2 -15.81 -2.19 -1.51
CA ASN A 2 -14.95 -1.56 -2.54
C ASN A 2 -13.84 -0.67 -1.95
N GLN A 3 -13.93 -0.33 -0.66
CA GLN A 3 -13.06 0.69 -0.05
C GLN A 3 -11.56 0.38 -0.13
N ILE A 4 -11.14 -0.88 0.05
CA ILE A 4 -9.71 -1.25 -0.01
C ILE A 4 -9.17 -1.13 -1.44
N ARG A 5 -9.95 -1.53 -2.44
CA ARG A 5 -9.56 -1.43 -3.86
C ARG A 5 -9.51 0.02 -4.33
N ASP A 6 -10.47 0.82 -3.91
CA ASP A 6 -10.48 2.25 -4.20
C ASP A 6 -9.25 2.93 -3.57
N LEU A 7 -8.90 2.58 -2.33
CA LEU A 7 -7.70 3.06 -1.66
C LEU A 7 -6.40 2.60 -2.35
N GLN A 8 -6.32 1.35 -2.80
CA GLN A 8 -5.19 0.84 -3.60
C GLN A 8 -5.03 1.59 -4.91
N ALA A 9 -6.14 1.84 -5.62
CA ALA A 9 -6.13 2.56 -6.89
C ALA A 9 -5.69 4.03 -6.71
N ILE A 10 -6.21 4.69 -5.67
CA ILE A 10 -5.81 6.07 -5.31
C ILE A 10 -4.31 6.09 -4.93
N ALA A 11 -3.88 5.18 -4.06
CA ALA A 11 -2.48 5.10 -3.64
C ALA A 11 -1.53 4.81 -4.81
N GLY A 12 -1.92 3.91 -5.73
CA GLY A 12 -1.17 3.59 -6.94
C GLY A 12 -1.07 4.79 -7.88
N SER A 13 -2.18 5.51 -8.10
CA SER A 13 -2.19 6.75 -8.87
C SER A 13 -1.23 7.80 -8.27
N MET A 14 -1.35 8.05 -6.97
CA MET A 14 -0.49 8.98 -6.24
C MET A 14 1.00 8.58 -6.26
N TYR A 15 1.31 7.29 -6.16
CA TYR A 15 2.67 6.76 -6.23
C TYR A 15 3.28 6.88 -7.63
N SER A 16 2.46 6.79 -8.68
CA SER A 16 2.92 6.95 -10.06
C SER A 16 3.07 8.41 -10.52
N ASP A 17 2.44 9.35 -9.81
CA ASP A 17 2.41 10.76 -10.19
C ASP A 17 3.67 11.51 -9.73
N LYS A 18 4.40 12.07 -10.69
CA LYS A 18 5.59 12.90 -10.46
C LYS A 18 5.27 14.18 -9.69
N ASN A 19 4.11 14.80 -9.90
CA ASN A 19 3.70 16.01 -9.21
C ASN A 19 3.43 15.71 -7.73
N VAL A 20 2.77 14.59 -7.43
CA VAL A 20 2.57 14.14 -6.04
C VAL A 20 3.90 13.84 -5.38
N ARG A 21 4.82 13.15 -6.07
CA ARG A 21 6.17 12.90 -5.56
C ARG A 21 6.92 14.20 -5.20
N GLN A 22 6.84 15.20 -6.07
CA GLN A 22 7.45 16.51 -5.83
C GLN A 22 6.77 17.25 -4.67
N TRP A 23 5.45 17.21 -4.61
CA TRP A 23 4.67 17.82 -3.53
C TRP A 23 5.07 17.23 -2.17
N ILE A 24 5.11 15.89 -2.03
CA ILE A 24 5.52 15.22 -0.79
C ILE A 24 6.94 15.66 -0.40
N PHE A 25 7.88 15.66 -1.35
CA PHE A 25 9.25 16.09 -1.08
C PHE A 25 9.33 17.53 -0.54
N GLN A 26 8.51 18.45 -1.06
CA GLN A 26 8.45 19.84 -0.62
C GLN A 26 7.76 20.04 0.73
N HIS A 27 6.91 19.10 1.16
CA HIS A 27 6.07 19.21 2.36
C HIS A 27 6.51 18.27 3.49
N THR A 28 7.65 17.61 3.34
CA THR A 28 8.32 16.83 4.40
C THR A 28 9.57 17.55 4.89
N TYR A 29 9.79 17.57 6.20
CA TYR A 29 10.93 18.27 6.81
C TYR A 29 12.25 17.53 6.62
N THR A 30 12.21 16.21 6.51
CA THR A 30 13.41 15.38 6.39
C THR A 30 13.29 14.35 5.27
N GLN A 31 14.43 13.86 4.79
CA GLN A 31 14.48 12.79 3.82
C GLN A 31 13.83 11.49 4.34
N ASP A 32 13.91 11.23 5.64
CA ASP A 32 13.28 10.05 6.24
C ASP A 32 11.76 10.16 6.27
N GLN A 33 11.20 11.34 6.56
CA GLN A 33 9.77 11.58 6.46
C GLN A 33 9.27 11.38 5.02
N TYR A 34 10.00 11.93 4.03
CA TYR A 34 9.72 11.67 2.62
C TYR A 34 9.67 10.17 2.31
N ARG A 35 10.70 9.42 2.73
CA ARG A 35 10.79 7.97 2.50
C ARG A 35 9.63 7.22 3.15
N GLN A 36 9.27 7.57 4.38
CA GLN A 36 8.16 6.93 5.10
C GLN A 36 6.83 7.12 4.38
N VAL A 37 6.51 8.36 3.98
CA VAL A 37 5.26 8.66 3.24
C VAL A 37 5.26 7.96 1.89
N TRP A 38 6.37 8.01 1.16
CA TRP A 38 6.48 7.38 -0.15
C TRP A 38 6.35 5.85 -0.08
N GLN A 39 6.98 5.23 0.92
CA GLN A 39 6.90 3.80 1.16
C GLN A 39 5.50 3.37 1.61
N ALA A 40 4.80 4.18 2.38
CA ALA A 40 3.41 3.91 2.77
C ALA A 40 2.49 3.88 1.54
N LEU A 41 2.62 4.85 0.61
CA LEU A 41 1.85 4.87 -0.64
C LEU A 41 2.11 3.62 -1.48
N ARG A 42 3.38 3.23 -1.64
CA ARG A 42 3.75 1.99 -2.33
C ARG A 42 3.12 0.77 -1.68
N THR A 43 3.27 0.65 -0.36
CA THR A 43 2.78 -0.51 0.41
C THR A 43 1.26 -0.62 0.30
N LEU A 44 0.54 0.50 0.34
CA LEU A 44 -0.91 0.52 0.19
C LEU A 44 -1.33 0.15 -1.24
N ALA A 45 -0.63 0.65 -2.27
CA ALA A 45 -0.90 0.32 -3.67
C ALA A 45 -0.68 -1.17 -3.98
N GLU A 46 0.34 -1.77 -3.39
CA GLU A 46 0.72 -3.18 -3.57
C GLU A 46 0.06 -4.11 -2.53
N TYR A 47 -0.75 -3.58 -1.61
CA TYR A 47 -1.30 -4.36 -0.50
C TYR A 47 -2.14 -5.53 -1.04
N GLN A 48 -1.82 -6.76 -0.64
CA GLN A 48 -2.65 -7.92 -0.93
C GLN A 48 -3.03 -8.57 0.39
N PRO A 49 -4.30 -8.47 0.82
CA PRO A 49 -4.72 -9.09 2.06
C PRO A 49 -4.60 -10.62 1.93
N VAL A 50 -3.96 -11.24 2.92
CA VAL A 50 -3.83 -12.69 3.02
C VAL A 50 -4.48 -13.17 4.31
N GLN A 51 -5.10 -14.34 4.24
CA GLN A 51 -5.48 -15.12 5.39
C GLN A 51 -4.39 -16.14 5.66
N TRP A 52 -4.02 -16.32 6.93
CA TRP A 52 -3.08 -17.36 7.33
C TRP A 52 -3.86 -18.62 7.68
N GLU A 53 -3.65 -19.69 6.91
CA GLU A 53 -4.32 -20.98 7.09
C GLU A 53 -3.31 -22.06 7.49
N GLY A 54 -3.78 -23.11 8.16
CA GLY A 54 -2.95 -24.21 8.65
C GLY A 54 -2.74 -24.22 10.17
N GLN A 55 -2.02 -25.23 10.65
CA GLN A 55 -1.74 -25.41 12.08
C GLN A 55 -0.62 -24.47 12.55
N THR A 56 -0.58 -24.18 13.86
CA THR A 56 0.52 -23.40 14.45
C THR A 56 1.85 -24.10 14.19
N GLY A 57 2.76 -23.43 13.45
CA GLY A 57 4.03 -23.99 13.00
C GLY A 57 4.09 -24.35 11.51
N ASP A 58 2.95 -24.46 10.84
CA ASP A 58 2.82 -24.78 9.40
C ASP A 58 1.78 -23.89 8.71
N ARG A 59 1.77 -22.60 9.06
CA ARG A 59 0.84 -21.64 8.47
C ARG A 59 1.34 -21.19 7.10
N HIS A 60 0.45 -21.19 6.12
CA HIS A 60 0.71 -20.67 4.79
C HIS A 60 -0.22 -19.48 4.51
N ALA A 61 0.27 -18.53 3.72
CA ALA A 61 -0.50 -17.37 3.31
C ALA A 61 -1.40 -17.74 2.13
N VAL A 62 -2.71 -17.54 2.30
CA VAL A 62 -3.73 -17.73 1.27
C VAL A 62 -4.27 -16.36 0.88
N PRO A 63 -4.15 -15.92 -0.39
CA PRO A 63 -4.73 -14.66 -0.83
C PRO A 63 -6.24 -14.62 -0.56
N LEU A 64 -6.71 -13.56 0.09
CA LEU A 64 -8.15 -13.34 0.21
C LEU A 64 -8.69 -12.95 -1.17
N GLU A 65 -9.57 -13.77 -1.75
CA GLU A 65 -10.31 -13.39 -2.96
C GLU A 65 -11.20 -12.19 -2.65
N VAL A 66 -10.71 -10.98 -2.95
CA VAL A 66 -11.54 -9.79 -2.96
C VAL A 66 -12.44 -9.92 -4.20
N LYS A 67 -13.69 -10.38 -4.06
CA LYS A 67 -14.62 -10.43 -5.20
C LYS A 67 -14.92 -9.00 -5.69
N ALA A 68 -14.96 -8.86 -7.02
CA ALA A 68 -15.30 -7.62 -7.73
C ALA A 68 -16.78 -7.29 -7.66
#